data_AF-A0A348WIC9-F1
#
_entry.id   AF-A0A348WIC9-F1
#
_cell.length_a   1.000
_cell.length_b   1.000
_cell.length_c   1.000
_cell.angle_alpha   90.00
_cell.angle_beta   90.00
_cell.angle_gamma   90.00
#
_symmetry.space_group_name_H-M   'P 1'
#
loop_
_entity.id
_entity.type
_entity.pdbx_description
1 polymer ?
#
loop_
_entity_poly.entity_id
_entity_poly.type
_entity_poly.pdbx_seq_one_letter_code
_entity_poly.pdbx_strand_id
1 'polypeptide(L)' 'MTALDPEIAERKMQFLFALRSKGVTDKAVLEAMEKVDRALFVKGYFSDRAYEDMPLPIACGQTISQPSV' A
#
# COMPACT_ATOMS: atom_id res chain seq x y z
N MET A 1 12.11 -13.79 -8.75
CA MET A 1 12.66 -12.48 -9.18
C MET A 1 11.96 -12.11 -10.48
N THR A 2 10.66 -11.80 -10.39
CA THR A 2 9.88 -11.34 -11.54
C THR A 2 10.12 -9.85 -11.70
N ALA A 3 10.44 -9.40 -12.91
CA ALA A 3 10.50 -7.98 -13.24
C ALA A 3 9.21 -7.33 -12.75
N LEU A 4 9.32 -6.16 -12.10
CA LEU A 4 8.16 -5.39 -11.67
C LEU A 4 7.30 -5.14 -12.91
N ASP A 5 6.09 -5.70 -12.90
CA ASP A 5 5.08 -5.39 -13.90
C ASP A 5 4.94 -3.85 -13.92
N PRO A 6 5.05 -3.17 -15.07
CA PRO A 6 5.08 -1.70 -15.13
C PRO A 6 3.89 -1.05 -14.41
N GLU A 7 2.72 -1.70 -14.46
CA GLU A 7 1.51 -1.29 -13.76
C GLU A 7 1.66 -1.32 -12.22
N ILE A 8 2.35 -2.32 -11.68
CA ILE A 8 2.61 -2.43 -10.23
C ILE A 8 3.58 -1.32 -9.79
N ALA A 9 4.59 -1.02 -10.59
CA ALA A 9 5.54 0.05 -10.29
C ALA A 9 4.83 1.42 -10.25
N GLU A 10 3.96 1.70 -11.22
CA GLU A 10 3.17 2.93 -11.26
C GLU A 10 2.26 3.06 -10.03
N ARG A 11 1.49 2.01 -9.70
CA ARG A 11 0.60 2.02 -8.53
C ARG A 11 1.37 2.23 -7.22
N LYS A 12 2.57 1.65 -7.08
CA LYS A 12 3.45 1.88 -5.92
C LYS A 12 3.96 3.32 -5.86
N MET A 13 4.32 3.92 -6.98
CA MET A 13 4.74 5.33 -7.02
C MET A 13 3.58 6.26 -6.63
N GLN A 14 2.38 6.02 -7.14
CA GLN A 14 1.17 6.77 -6.77
C GLN A 14 0.85 6.61 -5.28
N PHE A 15 0.98 5.39 -4.74
CA PHE A 15 0.80 5.10 -3.32
C PHE A 15 1.77 5.91 -2.46
N LEU A 16 3.07 5.85 -2.73
CA LEU A 16 4.09 6.58 -1.98
C LEU A 16 3.91 8.10 -2.09
N PHE A 17 3.50 8.59 -3.26
CA PHE A 17 3.18 10.00 -3.45
C PHE A 17 2.00 10.42 -2.56
N ALA A 18 0.92 9.62 -2.51
CA ALA A 18 -0.22 9.90 -1.66
C ALA A 18 0.16 9.95 -0.17
N LEU A 19 0.99 9.01 0.31
CA LEU A 19 1.48 9.03 1.70
C LEU A 19 2.25 10.31 2.03
N ARG A 20 3.14 10.74 1.12
CA ARG A 20 3.87 12.01 1.27
C ARG A 20 2.92 13.20 1.33
N SER A 21 1.92 13.25 0.45
CA SER A 21 0.89 14.30 0.44
C SER A 21 0.06 14.32 1.72
N LYS A 22 -0.02 13.21 2.46
CA LYS A 22 -0.70 13.10 3.76
C LYS A 22 0.21 13.40 4.96
N GLY A 23 1.49 13.70 4.74
CA GLY A 23 2.42 14.10 5.78
C GLY A 23 3.39 13.01 6.25
N VAL A 24 3.37 11.82 5.63
CA VAL A 24 4.41 10.80 5.87
C VAL A 24 5.70 11.23 5.20
N THR A 25 6.60 11.86 5.96
CA THR A 25 7.84 12.46 5.45
C THR A 25 9.11 11.71 5.85
N ASP A 26 9.03 10.80 6.83
CA ASP A 26 10.18 10.01 7.25
C ASP A 26 10.65 9.10 6.11
N LYS A 27 11.92 9.28 5.72
CA LYS A 27 12.53 8.54 4.60
C LYS A 27 12.59 7.04 4.87
N ALA A 28 12.95 6.63 6.08
CA ALA A 28 13.05 5.21 6.42
C ALA A 28 11.68 4.53 6.38
N VAL A 29 10.62 5.23 6.80
CA VAL A 29 9.23 4.75 6.70
C VAL A 29 8.83 4.59 5.23
N LEU A 30 9.06 5.61 4.39
CA LEU A 30 8.69 5.55 2.97
C LEU A 30 9.45 4.44 2.22
N GLU A 31 10.73 4.22 2.53
CA GLU A 31 11.50 3.11 1.97
C GLU A 31 10.94 1.75 2.41
N ALA A 32 10.48 1.62 3.66
CA ALA A 32 9.85 0.40 4.13
C ALA A 32 8.52 0.14 3.40
N MET A 33 7.71 1.19 3.21
CA MET A 33 6.44 1.14 2.47
C MET A 33 6.62 0.82 0.98
N GLU A 34 7.76 1.21 0.39
CA GLU A 34 8.12 0.84 -0.99
C GLU A 34 8.55 -0.63 -1.10
N LYS A 35 9.36 -1.10 -0.14
CA LYS A 35 9.90 -2.46 -0.12
C LYS A 35 8.85 -3.51 0.18
N VAL A 36 7.88 -3.19 1.03
CA VAL A 36 6.82 -4.12 1.45
C VAL A 36 5.56 -3.90 0.63
N ASP A 37 5.23 -4.88 -0.21
CA ASP A 37 4.04 -4.79 -1.04
C ASP A 37 2.75 -5.04 -0.24
N ARG A 38 2.01 -3.97 0.07
CA ARG A 38 0.72 -4.02 0.77
C ARG A 38 -0.31 -4.91 0.07
N ALA A 39 -0.27 -5.03 -1.27
CA ALA A 39 -1.23 -5.84 -2.02
C ALA A 39 -1.17 -7.33 -1.67
N LEU A 40 -0.04 -7.83 -1.14
CA LEU A 40 0.07 -9.22 -0.68
C LEU A 40 -0.81 -9.52 0.54
N PHE A 41 -1.23 -8.49 1.27
CA PHE A 41 -1.99 -8.59 2.51
C PHE A 41 -3.49 -8.29 2.34
N VAL A 42 -3.90 -7.80 1.17
CA VAL A 42 -5.30 -7.48 0.84
C VAL A 42 -5.75 -8.43 -0.27
N LYS A 43 -6.69 -9.33 0.05
CA LYS A 43 -7.13 -10.40 -0.85
C LYS A 43 -8.62 -10.31 -1.18
N GLY A 44 -9.04 -10.94 -2.27
CA GLY A 44 -10.44 -11.04 -2.67
C GLY A 44 -10.97 -9.71 -3.19
N TYR A 45 -12.19 -9.33 -2.75
CA TYR A 45 -12.92 -8.17 -3.27
C TYR A 45 -12.22 -6.82 -3.10
N PHE A 46 -11.23 -6.72 -2.23
CA PHE A 46 -10.52 -5.48 -1.94
C PHE A 46 -9.14 -5.38 -2.60
N SER A 47 -8.71 -6.39 -3.38
CA SER A 47 -7.36 -6.44 -3.96
C SER A 47 -7.05 -5.21 -4.82
N ASP A 48 -8.03 -4.72 -5.58
CA ASP A 48 -7.87 -3.54 -6.45
C ASP A 48 -7.70 -2.24 -5.66
N ARG A 49 -8.16 -2.25 -4.40
CA ARG A 49 -8.13 -1.11 -3.47
C ARG A 49 -6.92 -1.15 -2.55
N ALA A 50 -6.00 -2.11 -2.71
CA ALA A 50 -4.92 -2.36 -1.76
C ALA A 50 -4.02 -1.16 -1.43
N TYR A 51 -3.90 -0.20 -2.37
CA TYR A 51 -3.09 1.01 -2.22
C TYR A 51 -3.91 2.27 -1.89
N GLU A 52 -5.21 2.14 -1.65
CA GLU A 52 -6.03 3.24 -1.17
C GLU A 52 -5.67 3.59 0.28
N ASP A 53 -5.67 4.89 0.59
CA ASP A 53 -5.39 5.40 1.92
C ASP A 53 -6.63 5.28 2.84
N MET A 54 -7.02 4.04 3.15
CA MET A 54 -8.15 3.73 4.03
C MET A 54 -7.98 2.38 4.73
N PRO A 55 -8.70 2.12 5.83
CA PRO A 55 -8.73 0.78 6.42
C PRO A 55 -9.47 -0.19 5.50
N LEU A 56 -8.96 -1.43 5.39
CA LEU A 56 -9.57 -2.48 4.55
C LEU A 56 -9.83 -3.75 5.37
N PRO A 57 -10.97 -4.44 5.16
CA PRO A 57 -11.24 -5.72 5.81
C PRO A 57 -10.22 -6.79 5.42
N ILE A 58 -9.83 -7.61 6.39
CA ILE A 58 -9.04 -8.82 6.22
C ILE A 58 -9.76 -10.00 6.88
N ALA A 59 -9.16 -11.19 6.83
CA ALA A 59 -9.73 -12.40 7.43
C ALA A 59 -10.04 -12.21 8.93
N CYS A 60 -10.92 -13.07 9.45
CA CYS A 60 -11.32 -13.09 10.86
C CYS A 60 -12.03 -11.80 11.35
N GLY A 61 -12.71 -11.09 10.44
CA GLY A 61 -13.44 -9.87 10.77
C GLY A 61 -12.56 -8.71 11.23
N GLN A 62 -11.26 -8.76 10.94
CA GLN A 62 -10.30 -7.71 11.30
C GLN A 62 -10.12 -6.72 10.13
N THR A 63 -9.38 -5.64 10.38
CA THR A 63 -9.02 -4.65 9.37
C THR A 63 -7.52 -4.40 9.37
N ILE A 64 -6.93 -4.22 8.19
CA ILE A 64 -5.61 -3.60 8.07
C ILE A 64 -5.77 -2.08 8.12
N SER A 65 -4.86 -1.40 8.84
CA SER A 65 -4.94 0.04 9.11
C SER A 65 -4.83 0.89 7.85
N GLN A 66 -5.34 2.12 7.94
CA GLN A 66 -5.08 3.20 6.98
C GLN A 66 -3.57 3.47 6.90
N PRO A 67 -2.96 3.47 5.70
CA PRO A 67 -1.52 3.70 5.53
C PRO A 67 -0.96 5.01 6.09
N SER A 68 -1.70 6.12 6.07
CA SER A 68 -1.19 7.42 6.49
C SER A 68 -1.32 7.73 7.99
N VAL A 69 -1.81 6.80 8.81
CA VAL A 69 -2.12 6.99 10.24
C VAL A 69 -1.31 6.00 11.07
#